data_AF-A0AAV2TPT9-F1
#
_entry.id   AF-A0AAV2TPT9-F1
#
_cell.length_a   1.000
_cell.length_b   1.000
_cell.length_c   1.000
_cell.angle_alpha   90.00
_cell.angle_beta   90.00
_cell.angle_gamma   90.00
#
_symmetry.space_group_name_H-M   'P 1'
#
loop_
_entity.id
_entity.type
_entity.pdbx_description
1 polymer ?
#
loop_
_entity_poly.entity_id
_entity_poly.type
_entity_poly.pdbx_seq_one_letter_code
_entity_poly.pdbx_strand_id
1 'polypeptide(L)'
;MDGPSKDELRSWIHHSELSSRIHYRGGNPIASPYYNHSVCSFIFQLCEQLKTPDGVASKTIEYYNRYMHSSLVKTLDFPLQLTVKLPFSDRKREFVRLIAILQIATKIVYRHKILKLAEAQKILRKFGYASEGEEVLSVELKAVYTLQSCLNLRTLEDCVDYLATLLETPLTDSQLALKTDLLFFSYCAMPYLVHCFCKLRLHVDSEFKFLLFLGSVIILSVLLLSCKSDDLTHLLQVLKVFVSFESSDILQFVYLVLKVI
;
A
#
# COMPACT_ATOMS: atom_id res chain seq x y z
N MET A 1 -19.76 20.42 -1.42
CA MET A 1 -19.39 19.90 -0.09
C MET A 1 -18.24 20.76 0.37
N ASP A 2 -18.30 21.32 1.57
CA ASP A 2 -17.16 22.05 2.11
C ASP A 2 -16.02 21.04 2.32
N GLY A 3 -14.88 21.29 1.66
CA GLY A 3 -13.70 20.45 1.79
C GLY A 3 -13.17 20.46 3.24
N PRO A 4 -12.32 19.48 3.60
CA PRO A 4 -11.72 19.43 4.93
C PRO A 4 -10.95 20.72 5.24
N SER A 5 -11.14 21.24 6.46
CA SER A 5 -10.42 22.41 6.95
C SER A 5 -8.92 22.13 7.10
N LYS A 6 -8.08 23.17 7.01
CA LYS A 6 -6.62 23.03 7.17
C LYS A 6 -6.21 22.34 8.48
N ASP A 7 -6.98 22.50 9.55
CA ASP A 7 -6.70 21.90 10.86
C ASP A 7 -7.06 20.41 10.89
N GLU A 8 -8.15 20.00 10.26
CA GLU A 8 -8.49 18.58 10.06
C GLU A 8 -7.39 17.88 9.24
N LEU A 9 -6.87 18.56 8.22
CA LEU A 9 -5.79 18.03 7.39
C LEU A 9 -4.50 17.81 8.19
N ARG A 10 -4.11 18.80 9.00
CA ARG A 10 -2.95 18.69 9.88
C ARG A 10 -3.11 17.57 10.90
N SER A 11 -4.31 17.44 11.47
CA SER A 11 -4.63 16.39 12.43
C SER A 11 -4.51 14.99 11.80
N TRP A 12 -5.05 14.79 10.59
CA TRP A 12 -4.96 13.51 9.89
C TRP A 12 -3.52 13.09 9.60
N ILE A 13 -2.69 14.03 9.11
CA ILE A 13 -1.27 13.80 8.86
C ILE A 13 -0.55 13.46 10.17
N HIS A 14 -0.75 14.27 11.21
CA HIS A 14 -0.09 14.09 12.50
C HIS A 14 -0.39 12.72 13.12
N HIS A 15 -1.66 12.32 13.18
CA HIS A 15 -2.05 11.04 13.74
C HIS A 15 -1.57 9.84 12.90
N SER A 16 -1.60 9.96 11.58
CA SER A 16 -1.13 8.90 10.67
C SER A 16 0.39 8.71 10.76
N GLU A 17 1.13 9.81 10.84
CA GLU A 17 2.58 9.78 11.04
C GLU A 17 2.97 9.21 12.40
N LEU A 18 2.33 9.66 13.50
CA LEU A 18 2.59 9.16 14.84
C LEU A 18 2.41 7.64 14.92
N SER A 19 1.31 7.13 14.36
CA SER A 19 1.02 5.69 14.30
C SER A 19 2.10 4.93 13.55
N SER A 20 2.56 5.45 12.41
CA SER A 20 3.60 4.84 11.59
C SER A 20 4.95 4.80 12.32
N ARG A 21 5.36 5.89 12.97
CA ARG A 21 6.62 5.97 13.73
C ARG A 21 6.67 4.98 14.90
N ILE A 22 5.54 4.81 15.60
CA ILE A 22 5.45 3.85 16.71
C ILE A 22 5.71 2.42 16.21
N HIS A 23 5.23 2.06 15.02
CA HIS A 23 5.40 0.72 14.46
C HIS A 23 6.84 0.42 14.04
N TYR A 24 7.56 1.38 13.43
CA TYR A 24 8.93 1.18 12.92
C TYR A 24 10.04 1.67 13.85
N ARG A 25 9.76 1.84 15.14
CA ARG A 25 10.73 2.36 16.10
C ARG A 25 12.01 1.51 16.11
N GLY A 26 13.11 2.04 15.54
CA GLY A 26 14.42 1.38 15.45
C GLY A 26 14.71 0.58 14.18
N GLY A 27 13.80 0.57 13.19
CA GLY A 27 13.99 -0.09 11.89
C GLY A 27 14.08 0.89 10.71
N ASN A 28 14.36 0.38 9.51
CA ASN A 28 14.25 1.17 8.29
C ASN A 28 12.77 1.32 7.90
N PRO A 29 12.19 2.54 7.89
CA PRO A 29 10.79 2.76 7.56
C PRO A 29 10.45 2.45 6.10
N ILE A 30 11.45 2.38 5.22
CA ILE A 30 11.32 2.00 3.81
C ILE A 30 12.13 0.73 3.56
N ALA A 31 11.66 -0.40 4.11
CA ALA A 31 12.20 -1.70 3.75
C ALA A 31 11.76 -2.07 2.33
N SER A 32 12.64 -2.76 1.58
CA SER A 32 12.25 -3.35 0.28
C SER A 32 11.03 -4.24 0.48
N PRO A 33 10.00 -4.15 -0.39
CA PRO A 33 8.80 -4.92 -0.22
C PRO A 33 9.08 -6.42 -0.41
N TYR A 34 8.33 -7.24 0.32
CA TYR A 34 8.37 -8.71 0.30
C TYR A 34 7.46 -9.33 -0.77
N TYR A 35 6.79 -8.49 -1.57
CA TYR A 35 5.97 -8.88 -2.70
C TYR A 35 6.62 -8.47 -4.02
N ASN A 36 6.14 -9.05 -5.12
CA ASN A 36 6.56 -8.71 -6.47
C ASN A 36 5.33 -8.53 -7.37
N HIS A 37 5.56 -8.16 -8.64
CA HIS A 37 4.52 -7.99 -9.65
C HIS A 37 3.54 -9.18 -9.72
N SER A 38 4.03 -10.43 -9.60
CA SER A 38 3.18 -11.62 -9.69
C SER A 38 2.23 -11.73 -8.50
N VAL A 39 2.73 -11.44 -7.28
CA VAL A 39 1.89 -11.44 -6.05
C VAL A 39 0.85 -10.32 -6.12
N CYS A 40 1.25 -9.11 -6.52
CA CYS A 40 0.33 -7.99 -6.69
C CYS A 40 -0.76 -8.33 -7.71
N SER A 41 -0.38 -8.74 -8.92
CA SER A 41 -1.31 -9.13 -9.99
C SER A 41 -2.29 -10.20 -9.52
N PHE A 42 -1.80 -11.21 -8.80
CA PHE A 42 -2.64 -12.26 -8.24
C PHE A 42 -3.67 -11.70 -7.23
N ILE A 43 -3.25 -10.84 -6.31
CA ILE A 43 -4.15 -10.24 -5.31
C ILE A 43 -5.25 -9.43 -5.99
N PHE A 44 -4.89 -8.56 -6.93
CA PHE A 44 -5.86 -7.73 -7.65
C PHE A 44 -6.86 -8.58 -8.43
N GLN A 45 -6.41 -9.56 -9.20
CA GLN A 45 -7.29 -10.47 -9.94
C GLN A 45 -8.20 -11.28 -9.01
N LEU A 46 -7.68 -11.72 -7.85
CA LEU A 46 -8.49 -12.44 -6.88
C LEU A 46 -9.57 -11.54 -6.26
N CYS A 47 -9.22 -10.31 -5.89
CA CYS A 47 -10.15 -9.30 -5.38
C CYS A 47 -11.25 -8.97 -6.39
N GLU A 48 -10.88 -8.81 -7.67
CA GLU A 48 -11.83 -8.60 -8.78
C GLU A 48 -12.80 -9.78 -8.93
N GLN A 49 -12.28 -11.02 -8.94
CA GLN A 49 -13.11 -12.24 -8.99
C GLN A 49 -14.07 -12.35 -7.80
N LEU A 50 -13.63 -11.92 -6.61
CA LEU A 50 -14.45 -11.90 -5.40
C LEU A 50 -15.43 -10.72 -5.35
N LYS A 51 -15.30 -9.76 -6.28
CA LYS A 51 -16.03 -8.49 -6.34
C LYS A 51 -15.88 -7.70 -5.03
N THR A 52 -14.67 -7.66 -4.50
CA THR A 52 -14.36 -6.85 -3.32
C THR A 52 -14.08 -5.40 -3.72
N PRO A 53 -14.28 -4.41 -2.82
CA PRO A 53 -13.81 -3.05 -3.03
C PRO A 53 -12.30 -2.98 -3.28
N ASP A 54 -11.84 -2.01 -4.06
CA ASP A 54 -10.42 -1.81 -4.41
C ASP A 54 -9.52 -1.72 -3.17
N GLY A 55 -10.00 -1.02 -2.14
CA GLY A 55 -9.35 -0.93 -0.82
C GLY A 55 -8.97 -2.27 -0.18
N VAL A 56 -9.64 -3.38 -0.52
CA VAL A 56 -9.28 -4.73 -0.04
C VAL A 56 -7.96 -5.18 -0.65
N ALA A 57 -7.72 -4.94 -1.95
CA ALA A 57 -6.48 -5.33 -2.61
C ALA A 57 -5.28 -4.57 -2.04
N SER A 58 -5.40 -3.24 -1.94
CA SER A 58 -4.36 -2.37 -1.37
C SER A 58 -4.03 -2.74 0.08
N LYS A 59 -5.05 -2.93 0.93
CA LYS A 59 -4.85 -3.40 2.32
C LYS A 59 -4.20 -4.78 2.38
N THR A 60 -4.58 -5.70 1.49
CA THR A 60 -3.99 -7.04 1.44
C THR A 60 -2.50 -6.99 1.11
N ILE A 61 -2.10 -6.18 0.12
CA ILE A 61 -0.69 -6.03 -0.28
C ILE A 61 0.14 -5.46 0.87
N GLU A 62 -0.35 -4.42 1.53
CA GLU A 62 0.38 -3.79 2.63
C GLU A 62 0.44 -4.65 3.89
N TYR A 63 -0.67 -5.30 4.26
CA TYR A 63 -0.67 -6.25 5.37
C TYR A 63 0.24 -7.45 5.07
N TYR A 64 0.27 -7.93 3.83
CA TYR A 64 1.20 -8.98 3.42
C TYR A 64 2.64 -8.52 3.61
N ASN A 65 2.97 -7.31 3.14
CA ASN A 65 4.31 -6.77 3.30
C ASN A 65 4.73 -6.61 4.77
N ARG A 66 3.86 -6.00 5.59
CA ARG A 66 4.10 -5.79 7.02
C ARG A 66 4.20 -7.12 7.77
N TYR A 67 3.34 -8.08 7.46
CA TYR A 67 3.38 -9.41 8.05
C TYR A 67 4.70 -10.12 7.75
N MET A 68 5.16 -10.08 6.50
CA MET A 68 6.43 -10.68 6.09
C MET A 68 7.60 -9.98 6.78
N HIS A 69 7.62 -8.65 6.78
CA HIS A 69 8.63 -7.86 7.50
C HIS A 69 8.70 -8.24 8.98
N SER A 70 7.57 -8.23 9.70
CA SER A 70 7.53 -8.60 11.12
C SER A 70 7.90 -10.06 11.39
N SER A 71 7.55 -10.98 10.49
CA SER A 71 7.85 -12.40 10.65
C SER A 71 9.33 -12.71 10.42
N LEU A 72 9.97 -12.00 9.49
CA LEU A 72 11.36 -12.20 9.08
C LEU A 72 12.35 -11.46 9.98
N VAL A 73 12.02 -10.23 10.39
CA VAL A 73 12.85 -9.46 11.35
C VAL A 73 12.93 -10.18 12.70
N LYS A 74 11.83 -10.83 13.15
CA LYS A 74 11.85 -11.64 14.37
C LYS A 74 12.68 -12.93 14.27
N THR A 75 13.01 -13.38 13.07
CA THR A 75 13.80 -14.60 12.85
C THR A 75 15.26 -14.33 12.52
N LEU A 76 15.63 -13.08 12.24
CA LEU A 76 16.97 -12.71 11.79
C LEU A 76 17.44 -11.48 12.60
N ASP A 77 18.24 -11.71 13.64
CA ASP A 77 18.99 -10.67 14.38
C ASP A 77 20.11 -10.01 13.53
N PHE A 78 19.90 -9.80 12.23
CA PHE A 78 20.89 -9.24 11.31
C PHE A 78 20.30 -8.17 10.37
N PRO A 79 21.05 -7.08 10.09
CA PRO A 79 20.62 -6.04 9.18
C PRO A 79 20.64 -6.59 7.75
N LEU A 80 19.45 -6.90 7.21
CA LEU A 80 19.28 -7.42 5.86
C LEU A 80 19.57 -6.34 4.82
N GLN A 81 20.83 -6.25 4.40
CA GLN A 81 21.18 -5.65 3.12
C GLN A 81 20.67 -6.55 1.99
N LEU A 82 19.73 -6.03 1.21
CA LEU A 82 19.50 -6.26 -0.22
C LEU A 82 20.15 -7.55 -0.78
N THR A 83 19.45 -8.69 -0.70
CA THR A 83 19.56 -9.92 -1.55
C THR A 83 19.27 -11.23 -0.79
N VAL A 84 18.36 -11.24 0.18
CA VAL A 84 17.89 -12.54 0.67
C VAL A 84 16.84 -13.08 -0.29
N LYS A 85 17.26 -14.07 -1.09
CA LYS A 85 16.35 -15.12 -1.57
C LYS A 85 15.68 -15.69 -0.33
N LEU A 86 14.51 -15.15 -0.01
CA LEU A 86 13.71 -15.65 1.10
C LEU A 86 13.52 -17.15 0.89
N PRO A 87 13.49 -17.93 1.98
CA PRO A 87 13.21 -19.36 1.90
C PRO A 87 11.74 -19.56 1.53
N PHE A 88 11.37 -19.26 0.29
CA PHE A 88 10.08 -19.56 -0.33
C PHE A 88 10.00 -21.06 -0.69
N SER A 89 10.48 -21.93 0.19
CA SER A 89 10.55 -23.37 -0.08
C SER A 89 9.17 -24.04 -0.03
N ASP A 90 8.20 -23.44 0.68
CA ASP A 90 6.85 -23.97 0.84
C ASP A 90 5.79 -23.01 0.26
N ARG A 91 5.53 -23.17 -1.05
CA ARG A 91 4.52 -22.38 -1.79
C ARG A 91 3.12 -22.51 -1.20
N LYS A 92 2.76 -23.68 -0.66
CA LYS A 92 1.45 -23.90 -0.01
C LYS A 92 1.30 -22.94 1.17
N ARG A 93 2.30 -22.91 2.05
CA ARG A 93 2.27 -22.08 3.26
C ARG A 93 2.18 -20.59 2.95
N GLU A 94 2.92 -20.11 1.94
CA GLU A 94 2.82 -18.71 1.49
C GLU A 94 1.42 -18.36 0.99
N PHE A 95 0.82 -19.29 0.24
CA PHE A 95 -0.51 -19.09 -0.29
C PHE A 95 -1.58 -19.08 0.82
N VAL A 96 -1.47 -19.98 1.81
CA VAL A 96 -2.34 -19.96 3.00
C VAL A 96 -2.22 -18.65 3.78
N ARG A 97 -0.99 -18.14 3.96
CA ARG A 97 -0.76 -16.82 4.61
C ARG A 97 -1.41 -15.69 3.83
N LEU A 98 -1.25 -15.67 2.51
CA LEU A 98 -1.82 -14.64 1.67
C LEU A 98 -3.35 -14.64 1.75
N ILE A 99 -3.97 -15.82 1.67
CA ILE A 99 -5.43 -15.95 1.82
C ILE A 99 -5.90 -15.52 3.21
N ALA A 100 -5.19 -15.91 4.28
CA ALA A 100 -5.51 -15.46 5.63
C ALA A 100 -5.43 -13.93 5.78
N ILE A 101 -4.42 -13.30 5.16
CA ILE A 101 -4.28 -11.83 5.16
C ILE A 101 -5.39 -11.17 4.35
N LEU A 102 -5.79 -11.75 3.22
CA LEU A 102 -6.95 -11.29 2.46
C LEU A 102 -8.24 -11.38 3.28
N GLN A 103 -8.43 -12.45 4.06
CA GLN A 103 -9.58 -12.56 4.98
C GLN A 103 -9.59 -11.41 6.00
N ILE A 104 -8.44 -11.10 6.61
CA ILE A 104 -8.30 -9.96 7.52
C ILE A 104 -8.64 -8.65 6.81
N ALA A 105 -8.11 -8.41 5.60
CA ALA A 105 -8.39 -7.21 4.83
C ALA A 105 -9.89 -7.06 4.52
N THR A 106 -10.58 -8.14 4.13
CA THR A 106 -12.04 -8.11 3.90
C THR A 106 -12.82 -7.79 5.18
N LYS A 107 -12.39 -8.27 6.35
CA LYS A 107 -13.03 -7.95 7.65
C LYS A 107 -12.87 -6.48 8.04
N ILE A 108 -11.74 -5.87 7.69
CA ILE A 108 -11.45 -4.46 8.01
C ILE A 108 -12.16 -3.50 7.05
N VAL A 109 -12.09 -3.78 5.75
CA VAL A 109 -12.55 -2.86 4.70
C VAL A 109 -14.00 -3.13 4.31
N TYR A 110 -14.38 -4.41 4.17
CA TYR A 110 -15.62 -4.78 3.50
C TYR A 110 -16.67 -5.35 4.46
N ARG A 111 -17.42 -4.43 5.09
CA ARG A 111 -18.44 -4.76 6.10
C ARG A 111 -19.58 -5.66 5.58
N HIS A 112 -19.86 -5.65 4.28
CA HIS A 112 -21.03 -6.34 3.71
C HIS A 112 -20.75 -7.78 3.29
N LYS A 113 -19.50 -8.11 2.91
CA LYS A 113 -19.14 -9.47 2.48
C LYS A 113 -17.70 -9.77 2.85
N ILE A 114 -17.56 -10.56 3.89
CA ILE A 114 -16.28 -11.04 4.41
C ILE A 114 -15.94 -12.35 3.70
N LEU A 115 -14.67 -12.55 3.34
CA LEU A 115 -14.20 -13.84 2.82
C LEU A 115 -14.24 -14.90 3.93
N LYS A 116 -15.23 -15.79 3.86
CA LYS A 116 -15.45 -16.82 4.88
C LYS A 116 -14.42 -17.94 4.77
N LEU A 117 -14.19 -18.66 5.86
CA LEU A 117 -13.26 -19.80 5.90
C LEU A 117 -13.54 -20.83 4.79
N ALA A 118 -14.80 -21.19 4.58
CA ALA A 118 -15.18 -22.14 3.54
C ALA A 118 -14.84 -21.65 2.12
N GLU A 119 -14.95 -20.34 1.87
CA GLU A 119 -14.58 -19.73 0.59
C GLU A 119 -13.06 -19.67 0.42
N ALA A 120 -12.34 -19.29 1.47
CA ALA A 120 -10.88 -19.36 1.52
C ALA A 120 -10.36 -20.77 1.20
N GLN A 121 -10.93 -21.81 1.81
CA GLN A 121 -10.59 -23.20 1.51
C GLN A 121 -10.91 -23.59 0.06
N LYS A 122 -12.02 -23.11 -0.52
CA LYS A 122 -12.34 -23.33 -1.94
C LYS A 122 -11.30 -22.68 -2.85
N ILE A 123 -10.87 -21.46 -2.55
CA ILE A 123 -9.81 -20.77 -3.30
C ILE A 123 -8.53 -21.59 -3.22
N LEU A 124 -8.08 -21.95 -2.02
CA LEU A 124 -6.86 -22.75 -1.82
C LEU A 124 -6.90 -24.07 -2.60
N ARG A 125 -8.03 -24.80 -2.57
CA ARG A 125 -8.23 -26.02 -3.36
C ARG A 125 -8.17 -25.79 -4.88
N LYS A 126 -8.74 -24.68 -5.38
CA LYS A 126 -8.69 -24.33 -6.82
C LYS A 126 -7.26 -24.18 -7.33
N PHE A 127 -6.34 -23.75 -6.47
CA PHE A 127 -4.91 -23.61 -6.79
C PHE A 127 -4.07 -24.85 -6.42
N GLY A 128 -4.71 -25.99 -6.09
CA GLY A 128 -4.02 -27.24 -5.77
C GLY A 128 -3.47 -27.33 -4.34
N TYR A 129 -3.81 -26.36 -3.48
CA TYR A 129 -3.33 -26.30 -2.10
C TYR A 129 -4.43 -26.69 -1.12
N ALA A 130 -4.76 -27.98 -1.03
CA ALA A 130 -5.74 -28.43 -0.04
C ALA A 130 -5.26 -28.12 1.39
N SER A 131 -6.09 -27.39 2.15
CA SER A 131 -5.85 -27.01 3.54
C SER A 131 -7.08 -27.28 4.40
N GLU A 132 -6.83 -27.77 5.60
CA GLU A 132 -7.84 -27.95 6.63
C GLU A 132 -8.28 -26.59 7.18
N GLY A 133 -9.50 -26.53 7.74
CA GLY A 133 -10.05 -25.27 8.24
C GLY A 133 -9.22 -24.72 9.40
N GLU A 134 -8.74 -25.61 10.26
CA GLU A 134 -7.88 -25.29 11.41
C GLU A 134 -6.54 -24.70 10.98
N GLU A 135 -5.95 -25.20 9.88
CA GLU A 135 -4.70 -24.65 9.31
C GLU A 135 -4.89 -23.17 8.92
N VAL A 136 -5.96 -22.87 8.18
CA VAL A 136 -6.26 -21.51 7.71
C VAL A 136 -6.56 -20.57 8.89
N LEU A 137 -7.38 -21.02 9.85
CA LEU A 137 -7.72 -20.25 11.04
C LEU A 137 -6.50 -19.95 11.91
N SER A 138 -5.64 -20.94 12.12
CA SER A 138 -4.39 -20.79 12.88
C SER A 138 -3.47 -19.74 12.26
N VAL A 139 -3.34 -19.77 10.92
CA VAL A 139 -2.55 -18.78 10.19
C VAL A 139 -3.19 -17.39 10.25
N GLU A 140 -4.52 -17.29 10.14
CA GLU A 140 -5.24 -16.02 10.31
C GLU A 140 -5.03 -15.42 11.70
N LEU A 141 -5.21 -16.21 12.77
CA LEU A 141 -4.99 -15.75 14.14
C LEU A 141 -3.54 -15.27 14.35
N LYS A 142 -2.57 -16.01 13.82
CA LYS A 142 -1.16 -15.61 13.86
C LYS A 142 -0.93 -14.29 13.11
N ALA A 143 -1.56 -14.12 11.95
CA ALA A 143 -1.46 -12.89 11.17
C ALA A 143 -2.07 -11.69 11.91
N VAL A 144 -3.25 -11.85 12.52
CA VAL A 144 -3.86 -10.80 13.35
C VAL A 144 -2.95 -10.40 14.51
N TYR A 145 -2.43 -11.37 15.27
CA TYR A 145 -1.52 -11.08 16.38
C TYR A 145 -0.24 -10.36 15.93
N THR A 146 0.29 -10.73 14.77
CA THR A 146 1.48 -10.10 14.19
C THR A 146 1.19 -8.68 13.73
N LEU A 147 0.03 -8.45 13.10
CA LEU A 147 -0.35 -7.18 12.51
C LEU A 147 -1.07 -6.22 13.47
N GLN A 148 -1.41 -6.63 14.70
CA GLN A 148 -2.28 -5.87 15.61
C GLN A 148 -1.89 -4.40 15.77
N SER A 149 -0.60 -4.08 15.79
CA SER A 149 -0.09 -2.71 15.95
C SER A 149 -0.16 -1.88 14.67
N CYS A 150 -0.47 -2.49 13.53
CA CYS A 150 -0.46 -1.84 12.21
C CYS A 150 -1.72 -2.02 11.37
N LEU A 151 -2.77 -2.66 11.89
CA LEU A 151 -4.06 -2.78 11.20
C LEU A 151 -4.66 -1.40 10.83
N ASN A 152 -4.45 -0.41 11.68
CA ASN A 152 -4.99 0.94 11.45
C ASN A 152 -4.05 1.87 10.68
N LEU A 153 -2.87 1.40 10.25
CA LEU A 153 -1.99 2.23 9.43
C LEU A 153 -2.60 2.50 8.06
N ARG A 154 -2.32 3.69 7.55
CA ARG A 154 -2.78 4.17 6.24
C ARG A 154 -2.12 3.40 5.11
N THR A 155 -2.87 3.23 4.03
CA THR A 155 -2.39 2.68 2.77
C THR A 155 -1.98 3.77 1.79
N LEU A 156 -1.28 3.38 0.72
CA LEU A 156 -1.03 4.25 -0.42
C LEU A 156 -2.35 4.75 -1.04
N GLU A 157 -3.35 3.88 -1.15
CA GLU A 157 -4.70 4.25 -1.61
C GLU A 157 -5.34 5.28 -0.67
N ASP A 158 -5.26 5.09 0.66
CA ASP A 158 -5.75 6.09 1.63
C ASP A 158 -5.06 7.46 1.41
N CYS A 159 -3.75 7.46 1.14
CA CYS A 159 -3.00 8.68 0.84
C CYS A 159 -3.43 9.32 -0.49
N VAL A 160 -3.62 8.54 -1.54
CA VAL A 160 -4.05 9.02 -2.87
C VAL A 160 -5.47 9.59 -2.79
N ASP A 161 -6.40 8.88 -2.18
CA ASP A 161 -7.78 9.33 -2.01
C ASP A 161 -7.85 10.60 -1.17
N TYR A 162 -7.10 10.66 -0.07
CA TYR A 162 -6.98 11.86 0.73
C TYR A 162 -6.46 13.05 -0.08
N LEU A 163 -5.40 12.87 -0.87
CA LEU A 163 -4.87 13.93 -1.73
C LEU A 163 -5.85 14.35 -2.83
N ALA A 164 -6.63 13.42 -3.37
CA ALA A 164 -7.68 13.74 -4.33
C ALA A 164 -8.78 14.62 -3.72
N THR A 165 -9.07 14.49 -2.42
CA THR A 165 -10.02 15.38 -1.73
C THR A 165 -9.53 16.82 -1.55
N LEU A 166 -8.23 17.06 -1.73
CA LEU A 166 -7.64 18.40 -1.69
C LEU A 166 -7.77 19.17 -3.00
N LEU A 167 -8.23 18.50 -4.06
CA LEU A 167 -8.46 19.13 -5.35
C LEU A 167 -9.76 19.94 -5.30
N GLU A 168 -9.73 21.14 -5.90
CA GLU A 168 -10.92 21.98 -6.00
C GLU A 168 -11.97 21.37 -6.94
N THR A 169 -11.51 20.59 -7.91
CA THR A 169 -12.36 19.89 -8.88
C THR A 169 -12.35 18.38 -8.63
N PRO A 170 -13.53 17.73 -8.57
CA PRO A 170 -13.59 16.28 -8.42
C PRO A 170 -13.04 15.58 -9.66
N LEU A 171 -12.43 14.42 -9.45
CA LEU A 171 -11.91 13.60 -10.54
C LEU A 171 -13.05 13.06 -11.42
N THR A 172 -12.87 13.15 -12.73
CA THR A 172 -13.71 12.50 -13.75
C THR A 172 -13.52 10.98 -13.75
N ASP A 173 -14.46 10.23 -14.36
CA ASP A 173 -14.37 8.77 -14.46
C ASP A 173 -13.07 8.29 -15.12
N SER A 174 -12.61 8.98 -16.17
CA SER A 174 -11.33 8.67 -16.83
C SER A 174 -10.13 8.90 -15.90
N GLN A 175 -10.18 9.95 -15.06
CA GLN A 175 -9.13 10.23 -14.08
C GLN A 175 -9.14 9.23 -12.94
N LEU A 176 -10.32 8.76 -12.52
CA LEU A 176 -10.46 7.70 -11.52
C LEU A 176 -9.88 6.38 -12.03
N ALA A 177 -10.15 6.01 -13.29
CA ALA A 177 -9.53 4.83 -13.90
C ALA A 177 -8.00 4.95 -13.93
N LEU A 178 -7.48 6.08 -14.39
CA LEU A 178 -6.03 6.34 -14.44
C LEU A 178 -5.38 6.33 -13.04
N LYS A 179 -6.07 6.88 -12.02
CA LYS A 179 -5.65 6.82 -10.62
C LYS A 179 -5.47 5.37 -10.16
N THR A 180 -6.43 4.51 -10.49
CA THR A 180 -6.39 3.08 -10.14
C THR A 180 -5.26 2.35 -10.86
N ASP A 181 -5.05 2.63 -12.15
CA ASP A 181 -3.95 2.05 -12.93
C ASP A 181 -2.57 2.45 -12.36
N LEU A 182 -2.41 3.72 -12.00
CA LEU A 182 -1.17 4.24 -11.40
C LEU A 182 -0.91 3.70 -9.99
N LEU A 183 -1.97 3.49 -9.20
CA LEU A 183 -1.90 2.80 -7.91
C LEU A 183 -1.42 1.35 -8.10
N PHE A 184 -2.02 0.61 -9.02
CA PHE A 184 -1.62 -0.76 -9.35
C PHE A 184 -0.16 -0.83 -9.81
N PHE A 185 0.24 0.05 -10.73
CA PHE A 185 1.62 0.17 -11.20
C PHE A 185 2.57 0.43 -10.03
N SER A 186 2.24 1.37 -9.15
CA SER A 186 3.09 1.76 -8.03
C SER A 186 3.28 0.63 -7.01
N TYR A 187 2.24 -0.16 -6.72
CA TYR A 187 2.40 -1.39 -5.95
C TYR A 187 3.32 -2.38 -6.68
N CYS A 188 3.10 -2.67 -7.96
CA CYS A 188 3.93 -3.63 -8.70
C CYS A 188 5.40 -3.19 -8.83
N ALA A 189 5.65 -1.89 -8.98
CA ALA A 189 6.96 -1.28 -9.16
C ALA A 189 7.61 -0.83 -7.84
N MET A 190 6.99 -1.10 -6.69
CA MET A 190 7.45 -0.61 -5.39
C MET A 190 8.95 -0.89 -5.09
N PRO A 191 9.54 -2.09 -5.37
CA PRO A 191 10.97 -2.29 -5.15
C PRO A 191 11.85 -1.31 -5.96
N TYR A 192 11.45 -1.04 -7.20
CA TYR A 192 12.15 -0.08 -8.07
C TYR A 192 11.97 1.35 -7.57
N LEU A 193 10.75 1.75 -7.18
CA LEU A 193 10.47 3.07 -6.65
C LEU A 193 11.23 3.36 -5.35
N VAL A 194 11.32 2.37 -4.45
CA VAL A 194 12.16 2.46 -3.25
C VAL A 194 13.63 2.62 -3.61
N HIS A 195 14.14 1.85 -4.58
CA HIS A 195 15.52 1.99 -5.03
C HIS A 195 15.81 3.40 -5.59
N CYS A 196 14.91 3.93 -6.43
CA CYS A 196 15.00 5.30 -6.94
C CYS A 196 14.96 6.34 -5.82
N PHE A 197 14.11 6.12 -4.80
CA PHE A 197 13.96 7.02 -3.65
C PHE A 197 15.27 7.12 -2.88
N CYS A 198 15.88 5.96 -2.58
CA CYS A 198 17.19 5.91 -1.93
C CYS A 198 18.31 6.50 -2.79
N LYS A 199 18.27 6.28 -4.12
CA LYS A 199 19.29 6.82 -5.05
C LYS A 199 19.27 8.35 -5.10
N LEU A 200 18.10 8.96 -4.97
CA LEU A 200 17.92 10.41 -4.88
C LEU A 200 18.27 10.97 -3.49
N ARG A 201 18.71 10.12 -2.55
CA ARG A 201 19.06 10.50 -1.16
C ARG A 201 17.92 11.20 -0.42
N LEU A 202 16.68 10.89 -0.81
CA LEU A 202 15.52 11.34 -0.08
C LEU A 202 15.43 10.57 1.23
N HIS A 203 15.10 11.28 2.31
CA HIS A 203 15.01 10.71 3.65
C HIS A 203 13.60 10.90 4.19
N VAL A 204 13.04 9.82 4.74
CA VAL A 204 11.80 9.85 5.52
C VAL A 204 12.05 9.19 6.87
N ASP A 205 11.30 9.63 7.85
CA ASP A 205 11.30 9.10 9.22
C ASP A 205 10.10 8.17 9.49
N SER A 206 9.22 7.96 8.51
CA SER A 206 8.04 7.10 8.64
C SER A 206 7.60 6.51 7.29
N GLU A 207 7.02 5.30 7.34
CA GLU A 207 6.38 4.66 6.17
C GLU A 207 5.28 5.59 5.61
N PHE A 208 4.51 6.21 6.50
CA PHE A 208 3.42 7.11 6.11
C PHE A 208 3.90 8.27 5.22
N LYS A 209 5.02 8.94 5.55
CA LYS A 209 5.56 10.00 4.70
C LYS A 209 5.97 9.51 3.32
N PHE A 210 6.52 8.30 3.23
CA PHE A 210 6.85 7.69 1.95
C PHE A 210 5.58 7.38 1.13
N LEU A 211 4.54 6.84 1.75
CA LEU A 211 3.25 6.61 1.08
C LEU A 211 2.60 7.92 0.65
N LEU A 212 2.66 8.97 1.48
CA LEU A 212 2.14 10.30 1.13
C LEU A 212 2.91 10.92 -0.05
N PHE A 213 4.24 10.75 -0.09
CA PHE A 213 5.06 11.14 -1.22
C PHE A 213 4.64 10.42 -2.51
N LEU A 214 4.54 9.08 -2.48
CA LEU A 214 4.08 8.31 -3.63
C LEU A 214 2.66 8.67 -4.05
N GLY A 215 1.77 8.92 -3.09
CA GLY A 215 0.40 9.37 -3.39
C GLY A 215 0.40 10.72 -4.11
N SER A 216 1.31 11.62 -3.74
CA SER A 216 1.50 12.92 -4.41
C SER A 216 1.97 12.73 -5.85
N VAL A 217 2.91 11.82 -6.07
CA VAL A 217 3.40 11.44 -7.40
C VAL A 217 2.27 10.89 -8.27
N ILE A 218 1.42 10.02 -7.72
CA ILE A 218 0.28 9.44 -8.44
C ILE A 218 -0.71 10.53 -8.86
N ILE A 219 -1.18 11.36 -7.93
CA ILE A 219 -2.17 12.41 -8.25
C ILE A 219 -1.61 13.41 -9.26
N LEU A 220 -0.36 13.86 -9.11
CA LEU A 220 0.25 14.75 -10.09
C LEU A 220 0.37 14.11 -11.47
N SER A 221 0.68 12.81 -11.53
CA SER A 221 0.72 12.06 -12.79
C SER A 221 -0.67 12.01 -13.44
N VAL A 222 -1.74 11.78 -12.68
CA VAL A 222 -3.13 11.83 -13.17
C VAL A 222 -3.45 13.21 -13.76
N LEU A 223 -3.13 14.28 -13.04
CA LEU A 223 -3.43 15.65 -13.46
C LEU A 223 -2.67 16.06 -14.73
N LEU A 224 -1.39 15.68 -14.82
CA LEU A 224 -0.55 15.95 -16.00
C LEU A 224 -1.07 15.23 -17.25
N LEU A 225 -1.38 13.93 -17.12
CA LEU A 225 -1.91 13.14 -18.23
C LEU A 225 -3.32 13.61 -18.66
N SER A 226 -4.03 14.31 -17.78
CA SER A 226 -5.36 14.88 -18.06
C SER A 226 -5.35 16.34 -18.50
N CYS A 227 -4.16 16.93 -18.72
CA CYS A 227 -3.97 18.32 -19.17
C CYS A 227 -4.63 19.41 -18.28
N LYS A 228 -4.60 19.25 -16.95
CA LYS A 228 -5.15 20.22 -15.98
C LYS A 228 -4.05 21.05 -15.30
N SER A 229 -3.68 22.18 -15.92
CA SER A 229 -2.58 23.04 -15.44
C SER A 229 -2.85 23.75 -14.11
N ASP A 230 -4.10 24.16 -13.89
CA ASP A 230 -4.46 25.01 -12.74
C ASP A 230 -4.51 24.20 -11.44
N ASP A 231 -5.09 23.00 -11.50
CA ASP A 231 -5.13 22.03 -10.39
C ASP A 231 -3.71 21.58 -9.98
N LEU A 232 -2.77 21.51 -10.94
CA LEU A 232 -1.39 21.11 -10.68
C LEU A 232 -0.63 22.14 -9.83
N THR A 233 -0.80 23.42 -10.15
CA THR A 233 -0.12 24.51 -9.40
C THR A 233 -0.67 24.60 -7.98
N HIS A 234 -1.99 24.50 -7.83
CA HIS A 234 -2.63 24.47 -6.51
C HIS A 234 -2.15 23.27 -5.68
N LEU A 235 -2.16 22.06 -6.25
CA LEU A 235 -1.72 20.86 -5.54
C LEU A 235 -0.25 20.96 -5.12
N LEU A 236 0.64 21.46 -5.98
CA LEU A 236 2.06 21.65 -5.60
C LEU A 236 2.23 22.64 -4.44
N GLN A 237 1.43 23.71 -4.39
CA GLN A 237 1.44 24.65 -3.27
C GLN A 237 0.91 24.00 -1.98
N VAL A 238 -0.18 23.25 -2.07
CA VAL A 238 -0.75 22.48 -0.95
C VAL A 238 0.26 21.46 -0.44
N LEU A 239 0.88 20.69 -1.33
CA LEU A 239 1.87 19.67 -0.98
C LEU A 239 3.10 20.26 -0.29
N LYS A 240 3.56 21.46 -0.67
CA LYS A 240 4.64 22.17 0.05
C LYS A 240 4.30 22.45 1.51
N VAL A 241 3.02 22.64 1.83
CA VAL A 241 2.56 22.93 3.21
C VAL A 241 2.48 21.65 4.04
N PHE A 242 2.13 20.54 3.40
CA PHE A 242 1.78 19.30 4.10
C PHE A 242 2.87 18.23 4.06
N VAL A 243 3.80 18.35 3.11
CA VAL A 243 4.82 17.36 2.88
C VAL A 243 6.20 18.03 2.93
N SER A 244 7.13 17.43 3.67
CA SER A 244 8.48 17.96 3.86
C SER A 244 9.40 17.79 2.65
N PHE A 245 8.87 17.43 1.48
CA PHE A 245 9.67 17.24 0.25
C PHE A 245 9.60 18.46 -0.63
N GLU A 246 10.66 18.71 -1.38
CA GLU A 246 10.65 19.77 -2.36
C GLU A 246 9.79 19.34 -3.56
N SER A 247 9.12 20.31 -4.20
CA SER A 247 8.33 20.03 -5.42
C SER A 247 9.20 19.45 -6.54
N SER A 248 10.48 19.82 -6.60
CA SER A 248 11.49 19.24 -7.50
C SER A 248 11.61 17.73 -7.33
N ASP A 249 11.66 17.23 -6.09
CA ASP A 249 11.79 15.80 -5.79
C ASP A 249 10.55 15.02 -6.27
N ILE A 250 9.37 15.57 -6.01
CA ILE A 250 8.10 14.98 -6.42
C ILE A 250 8.01 14.95 -7.96
N LEU A 251 8.36 16.04 -8.63
CA LEU A 251 8.33 16.13 -10.09
C LEU A 251 9.34 15.20 -10.77
N GLN A 252 10.53 15.00 -10.18
CA GLN A 252 11.49 14.00 -10.66
C GLN A 252 10.89 12.59 -10.62
N PHE A 253 10.18 12.26 -9.54
CA PHE A 253 9.50 10.97 -9.41
C PHE A 253 8.33 10.82 -10.38
N VAL A 254 7.55 11.87 -10.58
CA VAL A 254 6.49 11.92 -11.60
C VAL A 254 7.08 11.63 -12.97
N TYR A 255 8.19 12.27 -13.34
CA TYR A 255 8.88 11.97 -14.60
C TYR A 255 9.32 10.50 -14.68
N LEU A 256 9.86 9.93 -13.60
CA LEU A 256 10.25 8.51 -13.57
C LEU A 256 9.06 7.58 -13.79
N VAL A 257 7.94 7.82 -13.10
CA VAL A 257 6.71 7.02 -13.24
C VAL A 257 6.16 7.13 -14.66
N LEU A 258 6.01 8.35 -15.18
CA LEU A 258 5.47 8.60 -16.51
C LEU A 258 6.38 8.14 -17.65
N LYS A 259 7.68 7.99 -17.42
CA LYS A 259 8.62 7.46 -18.43
C LYS A 259 8.51 5.93 -18.58
N VAL A 260 8.09 5.25 -17.51
CA VAL A 260 8.02 3.78 -17.47
C VAL A 260 6.67 3.27 -17.99
N ILE A 261 5.65 4.11 -17.93
CA ILE A 261 4.32 3.90 -18.52
C ILE A 261 4.37 4.19 -20.02
#